data_AF-A0A3S5DHA1-F1
#
_entry.id   AF-A0A3S5DHA1-F1
#
_cell.length_a   1.000
_cell.length_b   1.000
_cell.length_c   1.000
_cell.angle_alpha   90.00
_cell.angle_beta   90.00
_cell.angle_gamma   90.00
#
_symmetry.space_group_name_H-M   'P 1'
#
loop_
_entity.id
_entity.type
_entity.pdbx_description
1 polymer ?
#
loop_
_entity_poly.entity_id
_entity_poly.type
_entity_poly.pdbx_seq_one_letter_code
_entity_poly.pdbx_strand_id
1 'polypeptide(L)' 'MKKIMLCCSAGMSTSLLMKKMIAEAEQRGLPVEINAYGVAEFAEQVGHYQVVLLGPQVKYMQQDLQKTGG' A
#
# COMPACT_ATOMS: atom_id res chain seq x y z
N MET A 1 -7.85 -4.62 13.34
CA MET A 1 -6.93 -3.60 12.79
C MET A 1 -6.98 -3.70 11.28
N LYS A 2 -7.21 -2.61 10.54
CA LYS A 2 -7.24 -2.67 9.06
C LYS A 2 -5.81 -2.52 8.52
N LYS A 3 -5.38 -3.41 7.66
CA LYS A 3 -4.05 -3.39 7.03
C LYS A 3 -4.16 -2.83 5.61
N ILE A 4 -3.43 -1.74 5.36
CA ILE A 4 -3.39 -1.01 4.10
C ILE A 4 -1.99 -1.11 3.50
N MET A 5 -1.92 -1.59 2.26
CA MET A 5 -0.69 -1.64 1.47
C MET A 5 -0.67 -0.47 0.51
N LEU A 6 0.42 0.29 0.48
CA LEU A 6 0.74 1.22 -0.59
C LEU A 6 1.70 0.53 -1.57
N CYS A 7 1.30 0.37 -2.83
CA CYS A 7 2.12 -0.29 -3.85
C CYS A 7 2.58 0.73 -4.89
N CYS A 8 3.89 0.83 -5.10
CA CYS A 8 4.50 1.79 -6.03
C CYS A 8 5.68 1.17 -6.78
N SER A 9 6.34 1.93 -7.65
CA SER A 9 7.54 1.49 -8.38
C SER A 9 8.82 1.37 -7.53
N ALA A 10 8.68 1.31 -6.19
CA ALA A 10 9.73 1.50 -5.18
C ALA A 10 10.35 2.92 -5.21
N GLY A 11 10.22 3.68 -4.11
CA GLY A 11 10.78 5.03 -4.03
C GLY A 11 10.52 5.77 -2.72
N MET A 12 11.34 6.80 -2.45
CA MET A 12 11.28 7.60 -1.22
C MET A 12 9.96 8.36 -1.02
N SER A 13 9.28 8.74 -2.11
CA SER A 13 8.03 9.51 -2.06
C SER A 13 6.88 8.73 -1.39
N THR A 14 6.81 7.42 -1.61
CA THR A 14 5.79 6.55 -1.01
C THR A 14 6.03 6.35 0.49
N SER A 15 7.29 6.24 0.91
CA SER A 15 7.65 6.18 2.34
C SER A 15 7.26 7.47 3.09
N LEU A 16 7.39 8.64 2.44
CA LEU A 16 6.96 9.91 3.03
C LEU A 16 5.43 9.97 3.18
N LEU A 17 4.69 9.53 2.17
CA LEU A 17 3.23 9.46 2.24
C LEU A 17 2.77 8.50 3.34
N MET A 18 3.35 7.30 3.40
CA MET A 18 3.10 6.30 4.44
C MET A 18 3.27 6.89 5.85
N LYS A 19 4.39 7.57 6.12
CA LYS A 19 4.64 8.21 7.42
C LYS A 19 3.57 9.25 7.78
N LYS A 20 3.15 10.08 6.82
CA LYS A 20 2.07 11.07 7.04
C LYS A 20 0.72 10.41 7.31
N MET A 21 0.41 9.32 6.61
CA MET A 21 -0.83 8.57 6.83
C MET A 21 -0.85 7.90 8.21
N ILE A 22 0.28 7.35 8.67
CA ILE A 22 0.42 6.78 10.02
C ILE A 22 0.19 7.87 11.07
N ALA A 23 0.86 9.01 10.94
CA ALA A 23 0.72 10.12 11.89
C ALA A 23 -0.73 10.63 11.97
N GLU A 24 -1.42 10.75 10.83
CA GLU A 24 -2.82 11.17 10.80
C GLU A 24 -3.75 10.11 11.43
N ALA A 25 -3.48 8.82 11.18
CA ALA A 25 -4.25 7.74 11.79
C ALA A 25 -4.10 7.72 13.31
N GLU A 26 -2.88 7.94 13.82
CA GLU A 26 -2.61 8.09 15.25
C GLU A 26 -3.37 9.28 15.85
N GLN A 27 -3.32 10.45 15.19
CA GLN A 27 -4.06 11.65 15.64
C GLN A 27 -5.58 11.42 15.70
N ARG A 28 -6.13 10.62 14.79
CA ARG A 28 -7.56 10.28 14.75
C ARG A 28 -7.94 9.06 15.60
N GLY A 29 -6.97 8.39 16.24
CA GLY A 29 -7.22 7.15 16.97
C GLY A 29 -7.72 5.99 16.09
N LEU A 30 -7.31 5.95 14.82
CA LEU A 30 -7.72 4.92 13.87
C LEU A 30 -6.80 3.68 13.96
N PRO A 31 -7.34 2.48 14.25
CA PRO A 31 -6.54 1.26 14.38
C PRO A 31 -6.21 0.67 13.01
N VAL A 32 -5.25 1.28 12.31
CA VAL A 32 -4.77 0.88 10.98
C VAL A 32 -3.27 0.61 10.98
N GLU A 33 -2.86 -0.33 10.15
CA GLU A 33 -1.46 -0.63 9.84
C GLU A 33 -1.23 -0.25 8.38
N ILE A 34 -0.21 0.56 8.09
CA ILE A 34 0.05 1.08 6.75
C ILE A 34 1.51 0.84 6.40
N ASN A 35 1.76 0.06 5.35
CA ASN A 35 3.10 -0.25 4.86
C ASN A 35 3.20 0.01 3.35
N ALA A 36 4.40 0.30 2.88
CA ALA A 36 4.67 0.59 1.48
C ALA A 36 5.66 -0.42 0.89
N TYR A 37 5.36 -0.93 -0.30
CA TYR A 37 6.19 -1.90 -1.01
C TYR A 37 6.31 -1.58 -2.50
N GLY A 38 7.34 -2.14 -3.12
CA GLY A 38 7.47 -2.16 -4.57
C GLY A 38 6.51 -3.16 -5.23
N VAL A 39 6.20 -2.95 -6.51
CA VAL A 39 5.43 -3.93 -7.30
C VAL A 39 6.08 -5.31 -7.30
N ALA A 40 7.42 -5.38 -7.26
CA ALA A 40 8.15 -6.64 -7.19
C ALA A 40 7.80 -7.49 -5.95
N GLU A 41 7.43 -6.85 -4.86
CA GLU A 41 7.06 -7.50 -3.59
C GLU A 41 5.55 -7.75 -3.49
N PHE A 42 4.76 -7.30 -4.47
CA PHE A 42 3.30 -7.34 -4.38
C PHE A 42 2.75 -8.76 -4.18
N ALA A 43 3.21 -9.72 -4.96
CA ALA A 43 2.69 -11.08 -4.92
C ALA A 43 2.93 -11.78 -3.56
N GLU A 44 4.04 -11.45 -2.89
CA GLU A 44 4.36 -11.97 -1.56
C GLU A 44 3.54 -11.27 -0.47
N GLN A 45 3.33 -9.95 -0.61
CA GLN A 45 2.74 -9.14 0.46
C GLN A 45 1.21 -9.08 0.40
N VAL A 46 0.59 -9.10 -0.79
CA VAL A 46 -0.83 -8.76 -0.99
C VAL A 46 -1.79 -9.55 -0.09
N GLY A 47 -1.51 -10.83 0.16
CA GLY A 47 -2.34 -11.69 1.01
C GLY A 47 -2.42 -11.28 2.48
N HIS A 48 -1.53 -10.39 2.94
CA HIS A 48 -1.53 -9.87 4.31
C HIS A 48 -2.39 -8.61 4.48
N TYR A 49 -2.89 -8.01 3.40
CA TYR A 49 -3.55 -6.72 3.40
C TYR A 49 -5.00 -6.82 2.94
N GLN A 50 -5.86 -5.93 3.46
CA GLN A 50 -7.28 -5.89 3.07
C GLN A 50 -7.54 -4.84 1.99
N VAL A 51 -6.66 -3.84 1.90
CA VAL A 51 -6.76 -2.75 0.93
C VAL A 51 -5.37 -2.54 0.35
N VAL A 52 -5.29 -2.50 -0.98
CA VAL A 52 -4.09 -2.06 -1.70
C VAL A 52 -4.38 -0.79 -2.46
N LEU A 53 -3.56 0.24 -2.23
CA LEU A 53 -3.61 1.50 -2.93
C LEU A 53 -2.42 1.57 -3.88
N LEU A 54 -2.71 1.70 -5.18
CA LEU A 54 -1.69 1.80 -6.21
C LEU A 54 -1.24 3.25 -6.38
N GLY A 55 0.07 3.47 -6.38
CA GLY A 55 0.66 4.72 -6.80
C GLY A 55 0.33 5.02 -8.27
N PRO A 56 0.24 6.30 -8.66
CA PRO A 56 -0.15 6.68 -10.01
C PRO A 56 0.82 6.15 -11.08
N GLN A 57 2.10 5.96 -10.75
CA GLN A 57 3.10 5.44 -11.69
C GLN A 57 2.82 4.00 -12.14
N VAL A 58 2.10 3.22 -11.34
CA VAL A 58 1.82 1.79 -11.58
C VAL A 58 0.35 1.53 -11.88
N LYS A 59 -0.43 2.59 -12.17
CA LYS A 59 -1.87 2.49 -12.48
C LYS A 59 -2.17 1.53 -13.62
N TYR A 60 -1.31 1.49 -14.64
CA TYR A 60 -1.48 0.61 -15.81
C TYR A 60 -1.43 -0.89 -15.42
N MET A 61 -0.80 -1.23 -14.30
CA MET A 61 -0.68 -2.60 -13.80
C MET A 61 -1.91 -3.07 -13.02
N GLN A 62 -2.90 -2.20 -12.78
CA GLN A 62 -4.05 -2.51 -11.92
C GLN A 62 -4.77 -3.79 -12.34
N GLN A 63 -5.03 -3.97 -13.64
CA GLN A 63 -5.73 -5.15 -14.14
C GLN A 63 -4.96 -6.45 -13.88
N ASP A 64 -3.64 -6.41 -13.92
CA ASP A 64 -2.81 -7.60 -13.68
C ASP A 64 -2.65 -7.87 -12.19
N LEU A 65 -2.44 -6.83 -11.39
CA LEU A 65 -2.35 -6.94 -9.94
C LEU A 65 -3.66 -7.44 -9.30
N GLN A 66 -4.81 -7.06 -9.87
CA GLN A 66 -6.12 -7.56 -9.43
C GLN A 66 -6.31 -9.06 -9.66
N LYS A 67 -5.66 -9.65 -10.67
CA LYS A 67 -5.71 -11.12 -10.89
C LYS A 67 -4.90 -11.87 -9.84
N THR A 68 -3.81 -11.27 -9.35
CA THR A 68 -2.90 -11.88 -8.38
C THR A 68 -3.37 -11.72 -6.94
N GLY A 69 -4.10 -10.64 -6.62
CA GLY A 69 -4.63 -10.36 -5.28
C GLY A 69 -6.03 -10.92 -5.00
N GLY A 70 -6.48 -11.89 -5.81
CA GLY A 70 -7.81 -12.53 -5.70
C GLY A 70 -7.86 -13.64 -4.67
#